data_AF-A0A7S3IQ71-F1
#
_entry.id   AF-A0A7S3IQ71-F1
#
_cell.length_a   1.000
_cell.length_b   1.000
_cell.length_c   1.000
_cell.angle_alpha   90.00
_cell.angle_beta   90.00
_cell.angle_gamma   90.00
#
_symmetry.space_group_name_H-M   'P 1'
#
loop_
_entity.id
_entity.type
_entity.pdbx_description
1 polymer ?
#
loop_
_entity_poly.entity_id
_entity_poly.type
_entity_poly.pdbx_seq_one_letter_code
_entity_poly.pdbx_strand_id
1 'polypeptide(L)'
;EKYSKWDDPSNGLNPFTPLPAKATRGPVASIFRFLVSAFFVILRLPCIFLVLVIYCLLHTLKFALLVPALIRMAERFIDFMCGKMVLNVTSFNNIKENYHKEDDNFDFVKWQKGELSVTILGGDVFVCNQTCFVDWLYLLHKFSPLFTQIVIVKKGGTTKAGLRVLSGWQ
;
A
#
# COMPACT_ATOMS: atom_id res chain seq x y z
N GLU A 1 12.94 28.99 -0.82
CA GLU A 1 14.33 28.59 -0.51
C GLU A 1 14.99 27.97 -1.73
N LYS A 2 16.31 28.13 -1.91
CA LYS A 2 17.07 27.70 -3.10
C LYS A 2 16.98 26.20 -3.42
N TYR A 3 16.56 25.38 -2.45
CA TYR A 3 16.48 23.92 -2.58
C TYR A 3 15.07 23.34 -2.41
N SER A 4 14.02 24.18 -2.31
CA SER A 4 12.65 23.68 -2.09
C SER A 4 12.10 22.84 -3.25
N LYS A 5 12.75 22.89 -4.42
CA LYS A 5 12.45 22.01 -5.55
C LYS A 5 12.76 20.54 -5.25
N TRP A 6 13.68 20.28 -4.32
CA TRP A 6 14.14 18.94 -3.97
C TRP A 6 13.52 18.43 -2.68
N ASP A 7 12.58 19.17 -2.09
CA ASP A 7 11.82 18.70 -0.94
C ASP A 7 10.98 17.51 -1.40
N ASP A 8 11.09 16.40 -0.66
CA ASP A 8 10.30 15.21 -0.98
C ASP A 8 8.80 15.58 -0.84
N PRO A 9 7.99 15.43 -1.91
CA PRO A 9 6.60 15.86 -1.92
C PRO A 9 5.75 15.18 -0.83
N SER A 10 6.18 14.02 -0.34
CA SER A 10 5.43 13.22 0.63
C SER A 10 5.60 13.71 2.07
N ASN A 11 6.76 14.28 2.42
CA ASN A 11 7.10 14.65 3.79
C ASN A 11 7.62 16.10 3.93
N GLY A 12 7.84 16.80 2.82
CA GLY A 12 8.41 18.16 2.77
C GLY A 12 9.84 18.23 3.29
N LEU A 13 10.52 17.09 3.43
CA LEU A 13 11.87 17.02 3.95
C LEU A 13 12.85 17.22 2.80
N ASN A 14 13.75 18.18 3.00
CA ASN A 14 14.86 18.37 2.09
C ASN A 14 15.94 17.30 2.39
N PRO A 15 16.39 16.50 1.40
CA PRO A 15 17.41 15.47 1.62
C PRO A 15 18.75 16.05 2.08
N PHE A 16 18.96 17.36 1.90
CA PHE A 16 20.16 18.06 2.32
C PHE A 16 20.04 18.69 3.72
N THR A 17 18.89 18.58 4.38
CA THR A 17 18.70 19.11 5.73
C THR A 17 18.85 17.97 6.75
N PRO A 18 19.84 18.03 7.65
CA PRO A 18 20.01 17.02 8.68
C PRO A 18 18.77 16.99 9.58
N LEU A 19 18.19 15.80 9.76
CA LEU A 19 17.04 15.64 10.64
C LEU A 19 17.45 15.95 12.08
N PRO A 20 16.63 16.70 12.84
CA PRO A 20 16.91 16.94 14.24
C PRO A 20 17.01 15.60 14.99
N ALA A 21 18.03 15.45 15.82
CA ALA A 21 18.20 14.26 16.64
C ALA A 21 16.95 14.10 17.54
N LYS A 22 16.35 12.90 17.53
CA LYS A 22 15.17 12.62 18.36
C LYS A 22 15.56 12.81 19.83
N ALA A 23 14.76 13.58 20.56
CA ALA A 23 14.95 13.78 22.00
C ALA A 23 15.05 12.42 22.71
N THR A 24 16.11 12.23 23.48
CA THR A 24 16.34 11.02 24.27
C THR A 24 15.30 10.97 25.38
N ARG A 25 14.51 9.89 25.40
CA ARG A 25 13.52 9.66 26.45
C ARG A 25 14.19 9.01 27.66
N GLY A 26 13.70 9.30 28.86
CA GLY A 26 14.16 8.64 30.08
C GLY A 26 13.92 7.11 30.03
N PRO A 27 14.73 6.32 30.77
CA PRO A 27 14.68 4.86 30.72
C PRO A 27 13.32 4.28 31.12
N VAL A 28 12.66 4.87 32.13
CA VAL A 28 11.34 4.44 32.60
C VAL A 28 10.27 4.58 31.51
N ALA A 29 10.26 5.71 30.79
CA ALA A 29 9.32 5.94 29.68
C ALA A 29 9.55 4.95 28.52
N SER A 30 10.81 4.55 28.30
CA SER A 30 11.15 3.52 27.30
C SER A 30 10.60 2.15 27.68
N ILE A 31 10.78 1.72 28.94
CA ILE A 31 10.27 0.44 29.44
C ILE A 31 8.74 0.39 29.38
N PHE A 32 8.06 1.44 29.87
CA PHE A 32 6.60 1.49 29.82
C PHE A 32 6.08 1.44 28.38
N ARG A 33 6.69 2.20 27.46
CA ARG A 33 6.34 2.16 26.03
C ARG A 33 6.55 0.77 25.44
N PHE A 34 7.63 0.08 25.81
CA PHE A 34 7.90 -1.28 25.34
C PHE A 34 6.81 -2.25 25.81
N LEU A 35 6.45 -2.24 27.09
CA LEU A 35 5.40 -3.11 27.65
C LEU A 35 4.04 -2.87 26.99
N VAL A 36 3.64 -1.60 26.86
CA VAL A 36 2.39 -1.23 26.19
C VAL A 36 2.41 -1.64 24.72
N SER A 37 3.53 -1.45 24.01
CA SER A 37 3.66 -1.87 22.62
C SER A 37 3.58 -3.39 22.47
N ALA A 38 4.26 -4.14 23.34
CA ALA A 38 4.21 -5.59 23.36
C ALA A 38 2.79 -6.11 23.61
N PHE A 39 2.07 -5.53 24.57
CA PHE A 39 0.67 -5.84 24.84
C PHE A 39 -0.21 -5.66 23.59
N PHE A 40 -0.09 -4.53 22.89
CA PHE A 40 -0.86 -4.30 21.65
C PHE A 40 -0.48 -5.27 20.53
N VAL A 41 0.80 -5.64 20.40
CA VAL A 41 1.24 -6.62 19.40
C VAL A 41 0.64 -8.00 19.67
N ILE A 42 0.69 -8.46 20.93
CA ILE A 42 0.12 -9.75 21.35
C ILE A 42 -1.39 -9.79 21.08
N LEU A 43 -2.10 -8.69 21.31
CA LEU A 43 -3.53 -8.60 21.03
C LEU A 43 -3.84 -8.59 19.52
N ARG A 44 -3.01 -7.93 18.70
CA ARG A 44 -3.26 -7.77 17.26
C ARG A 44 -2.88 -8.98 16.42
N LEU A 45 -1.80 -9.69 16.76
CA LEU A 45 -1.35 -10.87 16.02
C LEU A 45 -2.44 -11.93 15.78
N PRO A 46 -3.22 -12.37 16.78
CA PRO A 46 -4.29 -13.34 16.55
C PRO A 46 -5.40 -12.77 15.67
N CYS A 47 -5.70 -11.47 15.76
CA CYS A 47 -6.66 -10.81 14.87
C CYS A 47 -6.19 -10.81 13.42
N ILE A 48 -4.91 -10.48 13.16
CA ILE A 48 -4.32 -10.52 11.81
C ILE A 48 -4.36 -11.96 11.28
N PHE A 49 -3.98 -12.93 12.10
CA PHE A 49 -4.01 -14.34 11.72
C PHE A 49 -5.42 -14.81 11.35
N LEU A 50 -6.42 -14.46 12.16
CA LEU A 50 -7.82 -14.79 11.87
C LEU A 50 -8.30 -14.18 10.55
N VAL A 51 -7.97 -12.92 10.28
CA VAL A 51 -8.31 -12.27 9.01
C VAL A 51 -7.63 -12.96 7.83
N LEU A 52 -6.38 -13.39 7.98
CA LEU A 52 -5.65 -14.14 6.95
C LEU A 52 -6.30 -15.49 6.66
N VAL A 53 -6.70 -16.24 7.70
CA VAL A 53 -7.42 -17.51 7.53
C VAL A 53 -8.74 -17.31 6.77
N ILE A 54 -9.52 -16.30 7.16
CA ILE A 54 -10.77 -15.95 6.46
C ILE A 54 -10.50 -15.56 5.01
N TYR A 55 -9.47 -14.75 4.76
CA TYR A 55 -9.06 -14.34 3.42
C TYR A 55 -8.73 -15.56 2.55
N CYS A 56 -7.89 -16.47 3.03
CA CYS A 56 -7.55 -17.70 2.30
C CYS A 56 -8.77 -18.57 1.99
N LEU A 57 -9.69 -18.70 2.95
CA LEU A 57 -10.92 -19.47 2.78
C LEU A 57 -11.83 -18.85 1.71
N LEU A 58 -12.11 -17.55 1.81
CA LEU A 58 -12.95 -16.83 0.85
C LEU A 58 -12.32 -16.79 -0.55
N HIS A 59 -11.00 -16.62 -0.62
CA HIS A 59 -10.25 -16.64 -1.87
C HIS A 59 -10.25 -18.04 -2.51
N THR A 60 -10.36 -19.11 -1.74
CA THR A 60 -10.55 -20.46 -2.28
C THR A 60 -11.99 -20.66 -2.74
N LEU A 61 -12.97 -20.18 -1.96
CA LEU A 61 -14.39 -20.33 -2.24
C LEU A 61 -14.82 -19.64 -3.54
N LYS A 62 -14.18 -18.55 -3.93
CA LYS A 62 -14.52 -17.83 -5.19
C LYS A 62 -14.38 -18.71 -6.43
N PHE A 63 -13.53 -19.73 -6.43
CA PHE A 63 -13.38 -20.65 -7.56
C PHE A 63 -14.59 -21.57 -7.76
N ALA A 64 -15.51 -21.65 -6.78
CA ALA A 64 -16.81 -22.26 -6.97
C ALA A 64 -17.71 -21.43 -7.91
N LEU A 65 -17.42 -20.15 -8.11
CA LEU A 65 -18.09 -19.30 -9.08
C LEU A 65 -17.56 -19.66 -10.48
N LEU A 66 -18.38 -20.26 -11.33
CA LEU A 66 -17.96 -20.70 -12.68
C LEU A 66 -17.75 -19.54 -13.66
N VAL A 67 -18.31 -18.36 -13.39
CA VAL A 67 -18.29 -17.21 -14.29
C VAL A 67 -17.12 -16.29 -13.97
N PRO A 68 -16.18 -16.03 -14.91
CA PRO A 68 -14.99 -15.20 -14.66
C PRO A 68 -15.29 -13.79 -14.16
N ALA A 69 -16.36 -13.16 -14.66
CA ALA A 69 -16.78 -11.84 -14.22
C ALA A 69 -17.19 -11.83 -12.74
N LEU A 70 -17.90 -12.88 -12.30
CA LEU A 70 -18.30 -13.04 -10.89
C LEU A 70 -17.10 -13.35 -10.00
N ILE A 71 -16.15 -14.17 -10.48
CA ILE A 71 -14.89 -14.40 -9.77
C ILE A 71 -14.16 -13.07 -9.51
N ARG A 72 -14.02 -12.23 -10.54
CA ARG A 72 -13.32 -10.94 -10.40
C ARG A 72 -14.07 -9.96 -9.49
N MET A 73 -15.40 -9.92 -9.56
CA MET A 73 -16.21 -9.11 -8.66
C MET A 73 -16.07 -9.57 -7.21
N ALA A 74 -16.15 -10.88 -6.96
CA ALA A 74 -15.96 -11.47 -5.64
C ALA A 74 -14.55 -11.21 -5.10
N GLU A 75 -13.52 -11.35 -5.94
CA GLU A 75 -12.13 -11.05 -5.57
C GLU A 75 -11.96 -9.60 -5.13
N ARG A 76 -12.44 -8.63 -5.91
CA ARG A 76 -12.38 -7.22 -5.54
C ARG A 76 -13.10 -6.93 -4.22
N PHE A 77 -14.23 -7.58 -3.99
CA PHE A 77 -14.98 -7.43 -2.75
C PHE A 77 -14.25 -8.03 -1.55
N ILE A 78 -13.69 -9.24 -1.70
CA ILE A 78 -12.90 -9.91 -0.67
C ILE A 78 -11.64 -9.10 -0.33
N ASP A 79 -10.89 -8.65 -1.36
CA ASP A 79 -9.70 -7.83 -1.20
C ASP A 79 -10.01 -6.50 -0.50
N PHE A 80 -11.12 -5.86 -0.89
CA PHE A 80 -11.60 -4.64 -0.24
C PHE A 80 -11.89 -4.87 1.24
N MET A 81 -12.68 -5.89 1.57
CA MET A 81 -13.07 -6.18 2.96
C MET A 81 -11.87 -6.62 3.80
N CYS A 82 -11.14 -7.65 3.38
CA CYS A 82 -10.00 -8.18 4.13
C CYS A 82 -8.87 -7.17 4.23
N GLY A 83 -8.55 -6.47 3.13
CA GLY A 83 -7.58 -5.38 3.14
C GLY A 83 -7.96 -4.27 4.14
N LYS A 84 -9.23 -3.85 4.17
CA LYS A 84 -9.71 -2.86 5.15
C LYS A 84 -9.60 -3.37 6.58
N MET A 85 -9.95 -4.63 6.84
CA MET A 85 -9.84 -5.24 8.16
C MET A 85 -8.39 -5.26 8.64
N VAL A 86 -7.45 -5.68 7.79
CA VAL A 86 -6.02 -5.70 8.16
C VAL A 86 -5.50 -4.29 8.42
N LEU A 87 -5.83 -3.31 7.56
CA LEU A 87 -5.48 -1.90 7.77
C LEU A 87 -6.02 -1.39 9.11
N ASN A 88 -7.25 -1.74 9.46
CA ASN A 88 -7.85 -1.31 10.72
C ASN A 88 -7.16 -1.95 11.94
N VAL A 89 -6.86 -3.25 11.90
CA VAL A 89 -6.16 -3.96 12.98
C VAL A 89 -4.73 -3.43 13.17
N THR A 90 -4.06 -3.08 12.08
CA THR A 90 -2.71 -2.48 12.10
C THR A 90 -2.71 -0.98 12.42
N SER A 91 -3.90 -0.37 12.60
CA SER A 91 -4.10 1.06 12.89
C SER A 91 -3.77 2.03 11.76
N PHE A 92 -3.68 1.55 10.52
CA PHE A 92 -3.58 2.39 9.33
C PHE A 92 -4.98 2.74 8.79
N ASN A 93 -5.79 3.37 9.65
CA ASN A 93 -7.22 3.60 9.37
C ASN A 93 -7.47 4.65 8.28
N ASN A 94 -6.60 5.67 8.23
CA ASN A 94 -6.73 6.82 7.35
C ASN A 94 -5.38 7.09 6.69
N ILE A 95 -5.31 6.80 5.39
CA ILE A 95 -4.15 7.07 4.54
C ILE A 95 -4.54 8.23 3.65
N LYS A 96 -3.81 9.35 3.78
CA LYS A 96 -4.01 10.53 2.95
C LYS A 96 -3.24 10.36 1.65
N GLU A 97 -3.94 10.48 0.54
CA GLU A 97 -3.32 10.53 -0.78
C GLU A 97 -2.98 11.97 -1.14
N ASN A 98 -1.78 12.18 -1.66
CA ASN A 98 -1.35 13.46 -2.21
C ASN A 98 -0.89 13.21 -3.64
N TYR A 99 -1.35 14.05 -4.57
CA TYR A 99 -0.96 13.99 -5.97
C TYR A 99 0.13 15.02 -6.26
N HIS A 100 1.05 14.66 -7.15
CA HIS A 100 2.09 15.58 -7.59
C HIS A 100 1.49 16.66 -8.50
N LYS A 101 2.03 17.88 -8.44
CA LYS A 101 1.55 19.02 -9.24
C LYS A 101 1.76 18.85 -10.75
N GLU A 102 2.61 17.90 -11.13
CA GLU A 102 2.93 17.57 -12.52
C GLU A 102 2.01 16.48 -13.09
N ASP A 103 1.03 15.97 -12.33
CA ASP A 103 0.01 15.07 -12.87
C ASP A 103 -0.87 15.84 -13.86
N ASP A 104 -1.13 15.27 -15.04
CA ASP A 104 -1.94 15.91 -16.08
C ASP A 104 -3.38 16.23 -15.61
N ASN A 105 -3.88 15.48 -14.63
CA ASN A 105 -5.20 15.70 -14.02
C ASN A 105 -5.14 16.62 -12.78
N PHE A 106 -3.99 17.22 -12.48
CA PHE A 106 -3.83 18.08 -11.31
C PHE A 106 -4.56 19.42 -11.51
N ASP A 107 -5.62 19.62 -10.74
CA ASP A 107 -6.33 20.90 -10.65
C ASP A 107 -6.01 21.58 -9.32
N PHE A 108 -5.30 22.72 -9.39
CA PHE A 108 -4.89 23.48 -8.22
C PHE A 108 -6.09 23.96 -7.37
N VAL A 109 -7.20 24.32 -8.01
CA VAL A 109 -8.39 24.82 -7.31
C VAL A 109 -9.05 23.69 -6.52
N LYS A 110 -9.19 22.50 -7.13
CA LYS A 110 -9.70 21.31 -6.44
C LYS A 110 -8.76 20.85 -5.34
N TRP A 111 -7.46 20.94 -5.56
CA TRP A 111 -6.46 20.63 -4.54
C TRP A 111 -6.58 21.53 -3.31
N GLN A 112 -6.73 22.85 -3.50
CA GLN A 112 -6.94 23.78 -2.37
C GLN A 112 -8.23 23.49 -1.59
N LYS A 113 -9.26 22.96 -2.26
CA LYS A 113 -10.53 22.57 -1.63
C LYS A 113 -10.49 21.16 -1.02
N GLY A 114 -9.43 20.38 -1.24
CA GLY A 114 -9.35 18.98 -0.83
C GLY A 114 -10.26 18.05 -1.63
N GLU A 115 -10.69 18.48 -2.82
CA GLU A 115 -11.62 17.76 -3.71
C GLU A 115 -10.88 17.12 -4.90
N LEU A 116 -9.54 17.18 -4.92
CA LEU A 116 -8.76 16.59 -6.00
C LEU A 116 -8.83 15.07 -5.91
N SER A 117 -9.47 14.45 -6.90
CA SER A 117 -9.48 13.00 -7.10
C SER A 117 -8.96 12.67 -8.50
N VAL A 118 -7.97 11.80 -8.59
CA VAL A 118 -7.52 11.26 -9.88
C VAL A 118 -8.32 10.00 -10.19
N THR A 119 -8.95 9.98 -11.38
CA THR A 119 -9.70 8.82 -11.85
C THR A 119 -8.72 7.77 -12.35
N ILE A 120 -8.81 6.56 -11.79
CA ILE A 120 -8.01 5.41 -12.19
C ILE A 120 -8.87 4.51 -13.08
N LEU A 121 -8.34 4.12 -14.23
CA LEU A 121 -9.02 3.30 -15.22
C LEU A 121 -8.57 1.84 -15.12
N GLY A 122 -9.40 0.95 -15.65
CA GLY A 122 -9.05 -0.47 -15.77
C GLY A 122 -7.91 -0.66 -16.76
N GLY A 123 -6.78 -1.15 -16.29
CA GLY A 123 -5.57 -1.37 -17.12
C GLY A 123 -4.41 -0.46 -16.76
N ASP A 124 -4.62 0.52 -15.86
CA ASP A 124 -3.56 1.40 -15.38
C ASP A 124 -2.48 0.61 -14.62
N VAL A 125 -1.23 1.05 -14.76
CA VAL A 125 -0.07 0.42 -14.15
C VAL A 125 0.46 1.32 -13.04
N PHE A 126 0.46 0.81 -11.82
CA PHE A 126 1.06 1.50 -10.68
C PHE A 126 2.55 1.18 -10.59
N VAL A 127 3.39 2.20 -10.69
CA VAL A 127 4.84 2.09 -10.49
C VAL A 127 5.20 2.77 -9.17
N CYS A 128 5.70 1.98 -8.22
CA CYS A 128 6.11 2.47 -6.91
C CYS A 128 7.64 2.49 -6.83
N ASN A 129 8.22 3.57 -6.30
CA ASN A 129 9.66 3.68 -6.05
C ASN A 129 10.13 2.71 -4.95
N GLN A 130 9.35 2.63 -3.87
CA GLN A 130 9.52 1.77 -2.73
C GLN A 130 8.13 1.24 -2.36
N THR A 131 8.05 -0.01 -1.94
CA THR A 131 6.81 -0.56 -1.39
C THR A 131 7.08 -1.00 0.04
N CYS A 132 6.30 -0.46 0.98
CA CYS A 132 6.22 -0.99 2.33
C CYS A 132 4.97 -1.88 2.46
N PHE A 133 4.88 -2.61 3.57
CA PHE A 133 3.74 -3.48 3.85
C PHE A 133 2.39 -2.75 3.81
N VAL A 134 2.36 -1.49 4.27
CA VAL A 134 1.15 -0.68 4.30
C VAL A 134 0.70 -0.32 2.89
N ASP A 135 1.63 -0.01 1.99
CA ASP A 135 1.32 0.33 0.59
C ASP A 135 0.69 -0.87 -0.11
N TRP A 136 1.20 -2.07 0.13
CA TRP A 136 0.62 -3.31 -0.39
C TRP A 136 -0.82 -3.49 0.05
N LEU A 137 -1.10 -3.34 1.35
CA LEU A 137 -2.45 -3.46 1.88
C LEU A 137 -3.38 -2.36 1.37
N TYR A 138 -2.86 -1.14 1.23
CA TYR A 138 -3.62 -0.01 0.72
C TYR A 138 -4.04 -0.23 -0.72
N LEU A 139 -3.08 -0.59 -1.58
CA LEU A 139 -3.33 -0.88 -2.99
C LEU A 139 -4.28 -2.07 -3.15
N LEU A 140 -4.08 -3.14 -2.36
CA LEU A 140 -4.98 -4.29 -2.33
C LEU A 140 -6.42 -3.90 -1.98
N HIS A 141 -6.59 -3.14 -0.88
CA HIS A 141 -7.90 -2.67 -0.42
C HIS A 141 -8.60 -1.78 -1.45
N LYS A 142 -7.87 -0.82 -2.04
CA LYS A 142 -8.48 0.24 -2.85
C LYS A 142 -8.65 -0.13 -4.31
N PHE A 143 -7.69 -0.83 -4.89
CA PHE A 143 -7.63 -1.09 -6.33
C PHE A 143 -7.68 -2.58 -6.69
N SER A 144 -7.37 -3.48 -5.75
CA SER A 144 -7.21 -4.93 -6.00
C SER A 144 -6.35 -5.17 -7.26
N PRO A 145 -5.11 -4.65 -7.31
CA PRO A 145 -4.26 -4.76 -8.47
C PRO A 145 -3.67 -6.17 -8.59
N LEU A 146 -3.25 -6.53 -9.79
CA LEU A 146 -2.39 -7.69 -10.00
C LEU A 146 -0.95 -7.27 -9.72
N PHE A 147 -0.40 -7.77 -8.61
CA PHE A 147 1.00 -7.49 -8.29
C PHE A 147 1.92 -8.24 -9.25
N THR A 148 2.84 -7.51 -9.87
CA THR A 148 3.79 -8.05 -10.86
C THR A 148 5.21 -7.65 -10.53
N GLN A 149 6.16 -8.54 -10.79
CA GLN A 149 7.60 -8.26 -10.75
C GLN A 149 8.14 -8.09 -12.17
N ILE A 150 9.01 -7.11 -12.35
CA ILE A 150 9.75 -6.93 -13.60
C ILE A 150 10.79 -8.03 -13.71
N VAL A 151 10.73 -8.81 -14.79
CA VAL A 151 11.68 -9.87 -15.11
C VAL A 151 12.42 -9.50 -16.38
N ILE A 152 13.75 -9.51 -16.29
CA ILE A 152 14.64 -9.22 -17.42
C ILE A 152 15.15 -10.56 -17.95
N VAL A 153 14.74 -10.92 -19.17
CA VAL A 153 15.20 -12.13 -19.84
C VAL A 153 16.23 -11.76 -20.90
N LYS A 154 17.43 -12.30 -20.76
CA LYS A 154 18.52 -12.16 -21.75
C LYS A 154 18.60 -13.45 -22.56
N LYS A 155 18.34 -13.39 -23.87
CA LYS A 155 18.47 -14.55 -24.77
C LYS A 155 19.09 -14.11 -26.10
N GLY A 156 20.21 -14.76 -26.48
CA GLY A 156 20.85 -14.56 -27.78
C GLY A 156 21.28 -13.11 -28.08
N GLY A 157 21.80 -12.38 -27.08
CA GLY A 157 22.21 -10.99 -27.23
C GLY A 157 21.06 -9.96 -27.14
N THR A 158 19.80 -10.40 -27.13
CA THR A 158 18.64 -9.51 -26.91
C THR A 158 18.25 -9.51 -25.43
N THR A 159 18.02 -8.31 -24.89
CA THR A 159 17.48 -8.13 -23.53
C THR A 159 16.02 -7.70 -23.67
N LYS A 160 15.10 -8.50 -23.15
CA LYS A 160 13.67 -8.16 -23.08
C LYS A 160 13.24 -8.04 -21.62
N ALA A 161 12.49 -6.99 -21.31
CA ALA A 161 11.82 -6.84 -20.03
C ALA A 161 10.37 -7.33 -20.18
N GLY A 162 9.89 -8.10 -19.22
CA GLY A 162 8.50 -8.55 -19.13
C GLY A 162 7.98 -8.39 -17.70
N LEU A 163 6.67 -8.49 -17.54
CA LEU A 163 6.01 -8.51 -16.25
C LEU A 163 5.65 -9.95 -15.90
N ARG A 164 6.10 -10.42 -14.74
CA ARG A 164 5.71 -11.71 -14.17
C ARG A 164 4.74 -11.45 -13.02
N VAL A 165 3.58 -12.08 -13.06
CA VAL A 165 2.61 -11.98 -11.95
C VAL A 165 3.23 -12.62 -10.70
N LEU A 166 3.14 -11.93 -9.56
CA LEU A 166 3.64 -12.38 -8.26
C LEU A 166 2.69 -13.37 -7.57
N SER A 167 1.46 -13.53 -8.09
CA SER A 167 0.50 -14.50 -7.55
C SER A 167 0.98 -15.92 -7.81
N GLY A 168 1.49 -16.60 -6.79
CA GLY A 168 1.84 -18.02 -6.81
C GLY A 168 0.63 -18.99 -6.80
N TRP A 169 -0.56 -18.51 -7.17
CA TRP A 169 -1.83 -19.27 -7.14
C TRP A 169 -2.48 -19.34 -8.53
N GLN A 170 -1.68 -19.55 -9.57
CA GLN A 170 -2.15 -20.08 -10.86
C GLN A 170 -1.84 -21.57 -10.93
#